data_AF-A0A938LW15-F1
#
_entry.id   AF-A0A938LW15-F1
#
_cell.length_a   1.000
_cell.length_b   1.000
_cell.length_c   1.000
_cell.angle_alpha   90.00
_cell.angle_beta   90.00
_cell.angle_gamma   90.00
#
_symmetry.space_group_name_H-M   'P 1'
#
loop_
_entity.id
_entity.type
_entity.pdbx_description
1 polymer ?
#
loop_
_entity_poly.entity_id
_entity_poly.type
_entity_poly.pdbx_seq_one_letter_code
_entity_poly.pdbx_strand_id
1 'polypeptide(L)'
;MTTRRKIMRTFQVSDEIYEQLKNFVVDPFDDTPDVVIGRLIEIVTKAKNRWAPFGICEDAPVAERPVLPRPQRREYAEEDPVVVL
;
A
#
# COMPACT_ATOMS: atom_id res chain seq x y z
N MET A 1 -14.25 29.59 0.83
CA MET A 1 -13.45 28.41 0.44
C MET A 1 -11.98 28.79 0.58
N THR A 2 -11.27 28.22 1.55
CA THR A 2 -9.85 28.56 1.78
C THR A 2 -8.98 27.61 0.97
N THR A 3 -8.45 28.08 -0.16
CA THR A 3 -7.48 27.30 -0.96
C THR A 3 -6.20 27.12 -0.15
N ARG A 4 -5.94 25.93 0.37
CA ARG A 4 -4.63 25.60 0.95
C ARG A 4 -3.58 25.72 -0.17
N ARG A 5 -2.61 26.62 0.01
CA ARG A 5 -1.44 26.66 -0.89
C ARG A 5 -0.68 25.34 -0.79
N LYS A 6 -0.39 24.73 -1.94
CA LYS A 6 0.55 23.62 -2.03
C LYS A 6 1.96 24.17 -1.74
N ILE A 7 2.67 23.54 -0.80
CA ILE A 7 4.07 23.88 -0.52
C ILE A 7 4.93 23.13 -1.55
N MET A 8 5.69 23.87 -2.35
CA MET A 8 6.64 23.28 -3.30
C MET A 8 8.03 23.23 -2.67
N ARG A 9 8.77 22.15 -2.93
CA ARG A 9 10.12 21.91 -2.42
C ARG A 9 11.04 21.56 -3.58
N THR A 10 12.32 21.89 -3.45
CA THR A 10 13.37 21.54 -4.40
C THR A 10 14.25 20.46 -3.81
N PHE A 11 14.64 19.49 -4.64
CA PHE A 11 15.64 18.47 -4.30
C PHE A 11 16.60 18.31 -5.48
N GLN A 12 17.83 17.91 -5.19
CA GLN A 12 18.85 17.66 -6.21
C GLN A 12 18.90 16.17 -6.53
N VAL A 13 19.12 15.86 -7.81
CA VAL A 13 19.34 14.50 -8.31
C VAL A 13 20.58 14.50 -9.18
N SER A 14 21.17 13.32 -9.40
CA SER A 14 22.21 13.17 -10.39
C SER A 14 21.65 13.35 -11.80
N ASP A 15 22.51 13.77 -12.73
CA ASP A 15 22.14 13.93 -14.14
C ASP A 15 21.59 12.63 -14.75
N GLU A 16 22.17 11.48 -14.37
CA GLU A 16 21.69 10.18 -14.82
C GLU A 16 20.22 9.94 -14.44
N ILE A 17 19.84 10.23 -13.20
CA ILE A 17 18.46 10.08 -12.72
C ILE A 17 17.55 11.11 -13.40
N TYR A 18 18.04 12.33 -13.62
CA TYR A 18 17.29 13.35 -14.34
C TYR A 18 16.96 12.92 -15.78
N GLU A 19 17.93 12.38 -16.52
CA GLU A 19 17.69 11.87 -17.88
C GLU A 19 16.74 10.67 -17.88
N GLN A 20 16.85 9.77 -16.90
CA GLN A 20 15.90 8.67 -16.76
C GLN A 20 14.47 9.17 -16.45
N LEU A 21 14.33 10.19 -15.59
CA LEU A 21 13.04 10.80 -15.24
C LEU A 21 12.31 11.35 -16.48
N LYS A 22 13.03 11.96 -17.43
CA LYS A 22 12.43 12.48 -18.66
C LYS A 22 11.74 11.40 -19.49
N ASN A 23 12.27 10.18 -19.49
CA ASN A 23 11.70 9.07 -20.25
C ASN A 23 10.35 8.58 -19.72
N PHE A 24 9.94 9.02 -18.52
CA PHE A 24 8.63 8.70 -17.94
C PHE A 24 7.54 9.74 -18.26
N VAL A 25 7.88 10.81 -18.97
CA VAL A 25 6.91 11.79 -19.49
C VAL A 25 6.20 11.16 -20.70
N VAL A 26 4.89 10.97 -20.58
CA VAL A 26 4.04 10.39 -21.63
C VAL A 26 3.22 11.48 -22.32
N ASP A 27 2.74 12.46 -21.54
CA ASP A 27 2.06 13.65 -22.04
C ASP A 27 2.89 14.91 -21.75
N PRO A 28 3.50 15.55 -22.76
CA PRO A 28 4.33 16.74 -22.56
C PRO A 28 3.55 17.95 -22.03
N PHE A 29 2.22 17.94 -22.08
CA PHE A 29 1.39 19.05 -21.62
C PHE A 29 0.85 18.86 -20.21
N ASP A 30 0.70 17.61 -19.75
CA ASP A 30 0.07 17.28 -18.46
C ASP A 30 1.04 16.66 -17.44
N ASP A 31 2.09 15.96 -17.91
CA ASP A 31 3.04 15.29 -17.02
C ASP A 31 4.06 16.30 -16.45
N THR A 32 3.67 16.98 -15.36
CA THR A 32 4.60 17.75 -14.52
C THR A 32 5.52 16.82 -13.71
N PRO A 33 6.68 17.29 -13.20
CA PRO A 33 7.55 16.48 -12.35
C PRO A 33 6.82 15.86 -11.14
N ASP A 34 5.90 16.60 -10.51
CA ASP A 34 5.09 16.10 -9.40
C ASP A 34 4.19 14.93 -9.80
N VAL A 35 3.59 15.00 -11.00
CA VAL A 35 2.71 13.94 -11.53
C VAL A 35 3.52 12.70 -11.85
N VAL A 36 4.66 12.85 -12.53
CA VAL A 36 5.55 11.73 -12.88
C VAL A 36 6.07 11.04 -11.61
N ILE A 37 6.60 11.81 -10.66
CA ILE A 37 7.12 11.28 -9.39
C ILE A 37 5.99 10.65 -8.56
N GLY A 38 4.82 11.27 -8.49
CA GLY A 38 3.65 10.72 -7.82
C GLY A 38 3.25 9.35 -8.37
N ARG A 39 3.21 9.22 -9.71
CA ARG A 39 2.92 7.96 -10.40
C ARG A 39 3.94 6.87 -10.04
N LEU A 40 5.23 7.20 -10.02
CA LEU A 40 6.29 6.26 -9.63
C LEU A 40 6.09 5.75 -8.19
N ILE A 41 5.80 6.64 -7.25
CA ILE A 41 5.56 6.29 -5.84
C ILE A 41 4.35 5.36 -5.71
N GLU A 42 3.25 5.67 -6.41
CA GLU A 42 2.06 4.82 -6.40
C GLU A 42 2.33 3.42 -6.96
N ILE A 43 3.05 3.32 -8.07
CA ILE A 43 3.40 2.04 -8.69
C ILE A 43 4.21 1.19 -7.70
N VAL A 44 5.25 1.78 -7.08
CA VAL A 44 6.08 1.08 -6.10
C VAL A 44 5.28 0.69 -4.87
N THR A 45 4.37 1.55 -4.40
CA THR A 45 3.49 1.26 -3.26
C THR A 45 2.53 0.10 -3.57
N LYS A 46 1.90 0.12 -4.75
CA LYS A 46 1.03 -0.95 -5.24
C LYS A 46 1.78 -2.25 -5.49
N ALA A 47 3.06 -2.18 -5.88
CA ALA A 47 3.91 -3.36 -6.04
C ALA A 47 4.31 -3.94 -4.68
N LYS A 48 4.76 -3.11 -3.74
CA LYS A 48 5.12 -3.54 -2.38
C LYS A 48 3.95 -4.23 -1.68
N ASN A 49 2.75 -3.67 -1.78
CA ASN A 49 1.54 -4.25 -1.16
C ASN A 49 1.06 -5.53 -1.85
N ARG A 50 1.36 -5.73 -3.15
CA ARG A 50 0.99 -6.94 -3.89
C ARG A 50 1.97 -8.10 -3.67
N TRP A 51 3.23 -7.81 -3.39
CA TRP A 51 4.30 -8.82 -3.27
C TRP A 51 4.81 -9.01 -1.83
N ALA A 52 4.45 -8.14 -0.89
CA ALA A 52 4.75 -8.28 0.52
C ALA A 52 3.47 -8.17 1.38
N PRO A 53 2.63 -9.23 1.44
CA PRO A 53 1.51 -9.27 2.38
C PRO A 53 1.96 -9.30 3.86
N PHE A 54 3.26 -9.50 4.13
CA PHE A 54 3.85 -9.56 5.47
C PHE A 54 5.01 -8.56 5.69
N GLY A 55 5.15 -7.53 4.84
CA GLY A 55 6.14 -6.49 5.04
C GLY A 55 5.77 -5.61 6.23
N ILE A 56 6.40 -5.88 7.37
CA ILE A 56 6.35 -5.11 8.62
C ILE A 56 6.30 -3.61 8.29
N CYS A 57 5.15 -3.00 8.60
CA CYS A 57 5.00 -1.56 8.57
C CYS A 57 5.77 -1.04 9.78
N GLU A 58 7.00 -0.55 9.58
CA GLU A 58 7.69 0.29 10.56
C GLU A 58 7.02 1.67 10.66
N ASP A 59 5.77 1.67 11.09
CA ASP A 59 5.10 2.81 11.70
C ASP A 59 4.01 2.26 12.63
N ALA A 60 4.46 1.70 13.75
CA ALA A 60 3.60 1.35 14.86
C ALA A 60 3.60 2.49 15.87
N PRO A 61 2.51 3.28 16.01
CA PRO A 61 2.10 3.69 17.33
C PRO A 61 1.44 2.48 17.99
N VAL A 62 2.03 2.06 19.10
CA VAL A 62 1.50 1.05 20.02
C VAL A 62 0.07 1.43 20.40
N ALA A 63 -0.91 0.79 19.76
CA ALA A 63 -2.28 0.76 20.24
C ALA A 63 -2.53 -0.64 20.78
N GLU A 64 -2.48 -0.76 22.10
CA GLU A 64 -2.81 -1.96 22.86
C GLU A 64 -4.11 -2.59 22.33
N ARG A 65 -4.01 -3.79 21.75
CA ARG A 65 -5.19 -4.62 21.49
C ARG A 65 -5.37 -5.56 22.69
N PRO A 66 -6.56 -5.60 23.32
CA PRO A 66 -6.82 -6.57 24.38
C PRO A 66 -6.77 -7.97 23.80
N VAL A 67 -6.07 -8.87 24.48
CA VAL A 67 -6.01 -10.30 24.18
C VAL A 67 -7.43 -10.88 24.29
N LEU A 68 -8.05 -11.22 23.16
CA LEU A 68 -9.24 -12.08 23.16
C LEU A 68 -8.79 -13.55 23.29
N PRO A 69 -9.36 -14.32 24.23
CA PRO A 69 -8.98 -15.71 24.42
C PRO A 69 -9.47 -16.55 23.24
N ARG A 70 -8.58 -17.35 22.66
CA ARG A 70 -8.90 -18.34 21.61
C ARG A 70 -10.00 -19.29 22.12
N PRO A 71 -11.09 -19.53 21.37
CA PRO A 71 -12.00 -20.60 21.71
C PRO A 71 -11.32 -21.95 21.49
N GLN A 72 -11.30 -22.72 22.58
CA GLN A 72 -10.81 -24.09 22.66
C GLN A 72 -11.66 -24.98 21.75
N ARG A 73 -10.99 -25.67 20.81
CA ARG A 73 -11.57 -26.72 19.96
C ARG A 73 -12.23 -27.77 20.86
N ARG A 74 -13.55 -27.84 20.86
CA ARG A 74 -14.32 -28.97 21.41
C ARG A 74 -14.66 -29.89 20.25
N GLU A 75 -14.04 -31.07 20.25
CA GLU A 75 -14.56 -32.24 19.57
C GLU A 75 -15.94 -32.57 20.13
N TYR A 76 -16.93 -32.70 19.24
CA TYR A 76 -18.15 -33.43 19.52
C TYR A 76 -18.39 -34.38 18.35
N ALA A 77 -18.48 -35.65 18.70
CA ALA A 77 -18.74 -36.79 17.85
C ALA A 77 -20.26 -36.98 17.62
N GLU A 78 -20.59 -37.53 16.45
CA GLU A 78 -21.81 -38.31 16.08
C GLU A 78 -23.17 -37.55 16.14
N GLU A 79 -24.16 -37.71 15.24
CA GLU A 79 -24.62 -38.83 14.41
C GLU A 79 -25.28 -38.33 13.08
N ASP A 80 -25.14 -39.08 11.98
CA ASP A 80 -25.80 -38.87 10.68
C ASP A 80 -27.28 -39.31 10.69
N PRO A 81 -28.26 -38.54 10.17
CA PRO A 81 -29.59 -39.07 9.90
C PRO A 81 -29.66 -39.76 8.53
N VAL A 82 -29.91 -41.07 8.54
CA VAL A 82 -30.25 -41.90 7.38
C VAL A 82 -31.55 -41.40 6.73
N VAL A 83 -31.47 -41.00 5.46
CA VAL A 83 -32.65 -40.76 4.61
C VAL A 83 -32.98 -42.06 3.87
N VAL A 84 -34.12 -42.67 4.20
CA VAL A 84 -34.68 -43.80 3.46
C VAL A 84 -35.34 -43.25 2.20
N LEU A 85 -34.87 -43.72 1.03
CA LEU A 85 -35.48 -43.51 -0.29
C LEU A 85 -36.20 -44.78 -0.73
#